data_AF-A0A4V5PLV2-F1
#
_entry.id   AF-A0A4V5PLV2-F1
#
_cell.length_a   1.000
_cell.length_b   1.000
_cell.length_c   1.000
_cell.angle_alpha   90.00
_cell.angle_beta   90.00
_cell.angle_gamma   90.00
#
_symmetry.space_group_name_H-M   'P 1'
#
loop_
_entity.id
_entity.type
_entity.pdbx_description
1 polymer ?
#
loop_
_entity_poly.entity_id
_entity_poly.type
_entity_poly.pdbx_seq_one_letter_code
_entity_poly.pdbx_strand_id
1 'polypeptide(L)'
;MQGWMKSVMASATSSGDLTKIANALAYIAGKPPPGMGSWVSISNEGVAKAKAGDLDGAKASCKKCHDLYKEKYKQTMRDLPW
;
A
#
# COMPACT_ATOMS: atom_id res chain seq x y z
N MET A 1 -10.93 -5.30 -5.32
CA MET A 1 -9.78 -4.58 -4.73
C MET A 1 -8.47 -5.35 -4.72
N GLN A 2 -8.47 -6.69 -4.63
CA GLN A 2 -7.23 -7.47 -4.51
C GLN A 2 -6.44 -7.42 -5.82
N GLY A 3 -7.15 -7.57 -6.94
CA GLY A 3 -6.59 -7.47 -8.28
C GLY A 3 -5.96 -6.09 -8.55
N TRP A 4 -6.63 -5.02 -8.12
CA TRP A 4 -6.12 -3.65 -8.24
C TRP A 4 -4.83 -3.45 -7.44
N MET A 5 -4.80 -3.80 -6.15
CA MET A 5 -3.59 -3.66 -5.33
C MET A 5 -2.40 -4.44 -5.94
N LYS A 6 -2.66 -5.65 -6.46
CA LYS A 6 -1.66 -6.44 -7.18
C LYS A 6 -1.19 -5.70 -8.44
N SER A 7 -2.10 -5.13 -9.24
CA SER A 7 -1.73 -4.41 -10.47
C SER A 7 -0.85 -3.18 -10.22
N VAL A 8 -1.07 -2.48 -9.10
CA VAL A 8 -0.31 -1.29 -8.72
C VAL A 8 1.07 -1.66 -8.16
N MET A 9 1.14 -2.67 -7.28
CA MET A 9 2.36 -2.97 -6.54
C MET A 9 3.27 -4.01 -7.21
N ALA A 10 2.75 -4.88 -8.09
CA ALA A 10 3.50 -6.06 -8.56
C ALA A 10 4.85 -5.73 -9.22
N SER A 11 4.91 -4.67 -10.05
CA SER A 11 6.16 -4.27 -10.71
C SER A 11 7.13 -3.58 -9.75
N ALA A 12 6.61 -2.84 -8.77
CA ALA A 12 7.40 -2.13 -7.77
C ALA A 12 8.04 -3.11 -6.77
N THR A 13 7.28 -4.09 -6.29
CA THR A 13 7.78 -5.07 -5.30
C THR A 13 8.70 -6.12 -5.92
N SER A 14 8.48 -6.53 -7.17
CA SER A 14 9.35 -7.52 -7.82
C SER A 14 10.72 -6.96 -8.20
N SER A 15 10.80 -5.65 -8.49
CA SER A 15 12.05 -4.98 -8.86
C SER A 15 12.86 -4.47 -7.66
N GLY A 16 12.23 -4.30 -6.49
CA GLY A 16 12.88 -3.66 -5.34
C GLY A 16 13.21 -2.18 -5.54
N ASP A 17 12.73 -1.59 -6.64
CA ASP A 17 12.99 -0.20 -7.02
C ASP A 17 12.21 0.76 -6.12
N LEU A 18 12.95 1.46 -5.27
CA LEU A 18 12.39 2.39 -4.29
C LEU A 18 11.62 3.55 -4.92
N THR A 19 12.01 3.99 -6.12
CA THR A 19 11.28 5.04 -6.84
C THR A 19 9.92 4.51 -7.30
N LYS A 20 9.88 3.29 -7.84
CA LYS A 20 8.61 2.63 -8.21
C LYS A 20 7.74 2.36 -7.00
N ILE A 21 8.32 1.93 -5.88
CA ILE A 21 7.60 1.71 -4.63
C ILE A 21 7.00 3.02 -4.11
N ALA A 22 7.76 4.12 -4.09
CA ALA A 22 7.27 5.42 -3.66
C ALA A 22 6.10 5.90 -4.54
N ASN A 23 6.21 5.78 -5.87
CA ASN A 23 5.15 6.18 -6.79
C ASN A 23 3.89 5.33 -6.63
N ALA A 24 4.05 4.01 -6.48
CA ALA A 24 2.93 3.10 -6.27
C ALA A 24 2.21 3.37 -4.93
N LEU A 25 2.96 3.59 -3.85
CA LEU A 25 2.40 3.94 -2.54
C LEU A 25 1.69 5.30 -2.55
N ALA A 26 2.22 6.29 -3.27
CA ALA A 26 1.56 7.58 -3.44
C ALA A 26 0.23 7.44 -4.20
N TYR A 27 0.18 6.59 -5.24
CA TYR A 27 -1.06 6.30 -5.95
C TYR A 27 -2.08 5.59 -5.05
N ILE A 28 -1.64 4.66 -4.21
CA ILE A 28 -2.49 3.98 -3.21
C ILE A 28 -3.04 4.96 -2.18
N ALA A 29 -2.23 5.91 -1.70
CA ALA A 29 -2.65 6.92 -0.74
C ALA A 29 -3.82 7.79 -1.27
N GLY A 30 -3.90 7.99 -2.59
CA GLY A 30 -4.98 8.73 -3.25
C GLY A 30 -6.32 7.98 -3.37
N LYS A 31 -6.39 6.71 -2.94
CA LYS A 31 -7.61 5.89 -3.03
C LYS A 31 -7.93 5.21 -1.68
N PRO A 32 -8.24 5.99 -0.63
CA PRO A 32 -8.59 5.43 0.67
C PRO A 32 -9.98 4.75 0.61
N PRO A 33 -10.09 3.47 1.00
CA PRO A 33 -11.38 2.83 1.10
C PRO A 33 -12.15 3.32 2.35
N PRO A 34 -13.50 3.32 2.33
CA PRO A 34 -14.31 3.75 3.46
C PRO A 34 -13.99 3.02 4.77
N GLY A 35 -13.81 3.76 5.86
CA GLY A 35 -13.56 3.19 7.18
C GLY A 35 -12.15 2.63 7.42
N MET A 36 -11.16 3.01 6.59
CA MET A 36 -9.74 2.74 6.84
C MET A 36 -8.98 4.06 7.09
N GLY A 37 -9.26 4.71 8.22
CA GLY A 37 -8.79 6.08 8.51
C GLY A 37 -7.28 6.29 8.50
N SER A 38 -6.49 5.24 8.77
CA SER A 38 -5.02 5.30 8.76
C SER A 38 -4.41 4.96 7.40
N TRP A 39 -5.22 4.65 6.38
CA TRP A 39 -4.76 4.23 5.05
C TRP A 39 -3.76 5.22 4.45
N VAL A 40 -4.19 6.48 4.33
CA VAL A 40 -3.38 7.54 3.71
C VAL A 40 -2.09 7.77 4.49
N SER A 41 -2.17 7.79 5.82
CA SER A 41 -1.00 8.00 6.68
C SER A 41 0.03 6.88 6.52
N ILE A 42 -0.40 5.62 6.58
CA ILE A 42 0.51 4.47 6.47
C ILE A 42 1.13 4.41 5.07
N SER A 43 0.35 4.68 4.02
CA SER A 43 0.89 4.75 2.66
C SER A 43 1.93 5.86 2.52
N ASN A 44 1.66 7.06 3.05
CA ASN A 44 2.60 8.18 3.01
C ASN A 44 3.87 7.95 3.86
N GLU A 45 3.77 7.25 4.98
CA GLU A 45 4.95 6.77 5.73
C GLU A 45 5.85 5.92 4.82
N GLY A 46 5.25 4.97 4.08
CA GLY A 46 6.00 4.12 3.16
C GLY A 46 6.60 4.89 1.99
N VAL A 47 5.91 5.91 1.46
CA VAL A 47 6.46 6.84 0.44
C VAL A 47 7.70 7.54 0.99
N ALA A 48 7.62 8.08 2.21
CA ALA A 48 8.74 8.79 2.84
C ALA A 48 9.94 7.87 3.05
N LYS A 49 9.72 6.65 3.52
CA LYS A 49 10.78 5.63 3.68
C LYS A 49 11.41 5.25 2.35
N ALA A 50 10.59 4.98 1.33
CA ALA A 50 11.10 4.62 0.01
C ALA A 50 11.94 5.76 -0.60
N LYS A 51 11.48 7.02 -0.50
CA LYS A 51 12.25 8.19 -0.94
C LYS A 51 13.55 8.39 -0.17
N ALA A 52 13.63 7.92 1.07
CA ALA A 52 14.82 7.99 1.91
C ALA A 52 15.83 6.86 1.66
N GLY A 53 15.59 5.96 0.70
CA GLY A 53 16.46 4.79 0.51
C GLY A 53 16.13 3.60 1.44
N ASP A 54 15.11 3.72 2.28
CA ASP A 54 14.77 2.76 3.33
C ASP A 54 13.75 1.73 2.84
N LEU A 55 14.26 0.67 2.18
CA LEU A 55 13.44 -0.42 1.65
C LEU A 55 12.70 -1.18 2.75
N ASP A 56 13.37 -1.44 3.87
CA ASP A 56 12.78 -2.20 4.97
C ASP A 56 11.73 -1.36 5.71
N GLY A 57 11.94 -0.06 5.84
CA GLY A 57 10.94 0.88 6.31
C GLY A 57 9.72 0.94 5.38
N ALA A 58 9.91 0.94 4.06
CA ALA A 58 8.80 0.89 3.11
C ALA A 58 8.00 -0.42 3.24
N LYS A 59 8.69 -1.56 3.40
CA LYS A 59 8.05 -2.87 3.65
C LYS A 59 7.31 -2.90 5.00
N ALA A 60 7.84 -2.25 6.02
CA ALA A 60 7.18 -2.15 7.32
C ALA A 60 5.82 -1.43 7.21
N SER A 61 5.72 -0.38 6.39
CA SER A 61 4.43 0.27 6.09
C SER A 61 3.44 -0.67 5.40
N CYS A 62 3.89 -1.49 4.44
CA CYS A 62 3.06 -2.52 3.82
C CYS A 62 2.50 -3.51 4.86
N LYS A 63 3.37 -3.98 5.77
CA LYS A 63 2.97 -4.89 6.85
C LYS A 63 1.96 -4.22 7.78
N LYS A 64 2.22 -2.98 8.23
CA LYS A 64 1.33 -2.20 9.10
C LYS A 64 -0.07 -2.03 8.49
N CYS A 65 -0.15 -1.70 7.20
CA CYS A 65 -1.43 -1.59 6.49
C CYS A 65 -2.17 -2.95 6.44
N HIS A 66 -1.46 -4.02 6.10
CA HIS A 66 -2.05 -5.36 6.04
C HIS A 66 -2.47 -5.88 7.42
N ASP A 67 -1.67 -5.70 8.47
CA ASP A 67 -2.04 -6.12 9.82
C ASP A 67 -3.32 -5.41 10.29
N LEU A 68 -3.44 -4.11 10.00
CA LEU A 68 -4.58 -3.31 10.44
C LEU A 68 -5.87 -3.59 9.67
N TYR A 69 -5.75 -3.86 8.36
CA TYR A 69 -6.93 -3.86 7.47
C TYR A 69 -7.22 -5.16 6.74
N LYS A 70 -6.32 -6.14 6.72
CA LYS A 70 -6.49 -7.38 5.93
C LYS A 70 -7.78 -8.13 6.29
N GLU A 71 -8.13 -8.24 7.56
CA GLU A 71 -9.36 -8.96 7.94
C GLU A 71 -10.63 -8.18 7.57
N LYS A 72 -10.69 -6.88 7.88
CA LYS A 72 -11.79 -6.00 7.45
C LYS A 72 -11.95 -6.03 5.93
N TYR A 73 -10.85 -5.95 5.21
CA TYR A 73 -10.78 -6.04 3.77
C TYR A 73 -11.42 -7.35 3.25
N LYS A 74 -11.01 -8.50 3.79
CA LYS A 74 -11.54 -9.81 3.38
C LYS A 74 -13.05 -9.93 3.62
N GLN A 75 -13.56 -9.32 4.67
CA GLN A 75 -14.97 -9.39 5.06
C GLN A 75 -15.86 -8.45 4.23
N THR A 76 -15.34 -7.30 3.81
CA THR A 76 -16.19 -6.20 3.31
C THR A 76 -15.81 -5.69 1.92
N MET A 77 -14.62 -6.01 1.41
CA MET A 77 -14.05 -5.30 0.24
C MET A 77 -13.30 -6.18 -0.75
N ARG A 78 -13.15 -7.50 -0.49
CA ARG A 78 -12.39 -8.40 -1.37
C ARG A 78 -12.84 -8.29 -2.82
N ASP A 79 -14.15 -8.36 -3.01
CA ASP A 79 -14.81 -8.52 -4.31
C ASP A 79 -15.29 -7.19 -4.93
N LEU A 80 -14.93 -6.04 -4.34
CA LEU A 80 -15.22 -4.73 -4.93
C LEU A 80 -14.44 -4.50 -6.25
N PRO A 81 -14.97 -3.70 -7.20
CA PRO A 81 -14.43 -3.59 -8.56
C PRO A 81 -13.14 -2.76 -8.69
N TRP A 82 -12.89 -1.83 -7.76
CA TRP A 82 -11.58 -1.19 -7.57
C TRP A 82 -10.79 -1.96 -6.54
#